data_AF-V5TTA0-F1
#
_entry.id   AF-V5TTA0-F1
#
_cell.length_a   1.000
_cell.length_b   1.000
_cell.length_c   1.000
_cell.angle_alpha   90.00
_cell.angle_beta   90.00
_cell.angle_gamma   90.00
#
_symmetry.space_group_name_H-M   'P 1'
#
loop_
_entity.id
_entity.type
_entity.pdbx_description
1 polymer ?
#
loop_
_entity_poly.entity_id
_entity_poly.type
_entity_poly.pdbx_seq_one_letter_code
_entity_poly.pdbx_strand_id
1 'polypeptide(L)'
;MTALRSLQNRIRPEATLLMLGVIGAATYFEFIYHGPPTVYSIVLWIVVVPMLLATTVDGVQDHPLYQPLLYAGFVLVGTLQYLDGHWFLLAGLFIICGVLGLLSVFRQKRSLFGSG
;
A
#
# COMPACT_ATOMS: atom_id res chain seq x y z
N MET A 1 6.05 27.46 -10.96
CA MET A 1 5.72 26.34 -11.89
C MET A 1 6.79 25.23 -11.94
N THR A 2 8.03 25.47 -11.51
CA THR A 2 9.12 24.48 -11.43
C THR A 2 8.96 23.44 -10.31
N ALA A 3 8.41 23.82 -9.15
CA ALA A 3 8.20 22.90 -8.02
C ALA A 3 7.19 21.77 -8.31
N LEU A 4 6.12 22.09 -9.04
CA LEU A 4 5.11 21.10 -9.48
C LEU A 4 5.71 20.08 -10.45
N ARG A 5 6.55 20.51 -11.41
CA ARG A 5 7.30 19.60 -12.30
C ARG A 5 8.28 18.70 -11.54
N SER A 6 8.92 19.21 -10.47
CA SER A 6 9.82 18.43 -9.62
C SER A 6 9.08 17.35 -8.80
N LEU A 7 7.90 17.68 -8.25
CA LEU A 7 7.02 16.71 -7.59
C LEU A 7 6.45 15.68 -8.56
N GLN A 8 6.05 16.10 -9.75
CA GLN A 8 5.51 15.23 -10.79
C GLN A 8 6.55 14.22 -11.33
N ASN A 9 7.85 14.56 -11.26
CA ASN A 9 8.95 13.64 -11.59
C ASN A 9 9.29 12.64 -10.46
N ARG A 10 8.72 12.82 -9.26
CA ARG A 10 8.93 11.93 -8.10
C ARG A 10 7.71 11.06 -7.79
N ILE A 11 6.59 11.33 -8.44
CA ILE A 11 5.34 10.59 -8.24
C ILE A 11 5.12 9.79 -9.50
N ARG A 12 5.00 8.48 -9.41
CA ARG A 12 4.71 7.62 -10.57
C ARG A 12 3.20 7.68 -10.86
N PRO A 13 2.76 8.49 -11.85
CA PRO A 13 1.33 8.77 -12.01
C PRO A 13 0.58 7.53 -12.53
N GLU A 14 1.22 6.74 -13.40
CA GLU A 14 0.65 5.50 -13.94
C GLU A 14 0.43 4.44 -12.86
N ALA A 15 1.44 4.23 -11.99
CA ALA A 15 1.33 3.31 -10.86
C ALA A 15 0.23 3.75 -9.88
N THR A 16 0.10 5.06 -9.64
CA THR A 16 -0.95 5.64 -8.80
C THR A 16 -2.33 5.36 -9.39
N LEU A 17 -2.52 5.56 -10.69
CA LEU A 17 -3.80 5.33 -11.38
C LEU A 17 -4.20 3.85 -11.37
N LEU A 18 -3.25 2.96 -11.65
CA LEU A 18 -3.51 1.52 -11.60
C LEU A 18 -3.91 1.09 -10.18
N MET A 19 -3.17 1.55 -9.19
CA MET A 19 -3.45 1.24 -7.79
C MET A 19 -4.81 1.78 -7.34
N LEU A 20 -5.16 3.02 -7.70
CA LEU A 20 -6.49 3.60 -7.45
C LEU A 20 -7.59 2.80 -8.15
N GLY A 21 -7.36 2.36 -9.39
CA GLY A 21 -8.31 1.52 -10.12
C GLY A 21 -8.56 0.18 -9.42
N VAL A 22 -7.49 -0.51 -9.00
CA VAL A 22 -7.59 -1.80 -8.29
C VAL A 22 -8.29 -1.64 -6.95
N ILE A 23 -7.91 -0.64 -6.15
CA ILE A 23 -8.52 -0.40 -4.83
C ILE A 23 -9.97 0.05 -4.98
N GLY A 24 -10.25 0.92 -5.96
CA GLY A 24 -11.60 1.37 -6.26
C GLY A 24 -12.50 0.21 -6.67
N ALA A 25 -12.02 -0.68 -7.55
CA ALA A 25 -12.74 -1.87 -7.96
C ALA A 25 -12.97 -2.83 -6.78
N ALA A 26 -11.95 -3.14 -5.99
CA ALA A 26 -12.07 -4.01 -4.82
C ALA A 26 -13.05 -3.43 -3.78
N THR A 27 -12.96 -2.12 -3.53
CA THR A 27 -13.88 -1.39 -2.65
C THR A 27 -15.33 -1.46 -3.16
N TYR A 28 -15.53 -1.27 -4.47
CA TYR A 28 -16.86 -1.32 -5.08
C TYR A 28 -17.47 -2.73 -5.01
N PHE A 29 -16.68 -3.77 -5.30
CA PHE A 29 -17.13 -5.14 -5.18
C PHE A 29 -17.52 -5.48 -3.75
N GLU A 30 -16.68 -5.14 -2.78
CA GLU A 30 -16.98 -5.36 -1.36
C GLU A 30 -18.23 -4.61 -0.91
N PHE A 31 -18.41 -3.36 -1.35
CA PHE A 31 -19.61 -2.58 -1.05
C PHE A 31 -20.89 -3.25 -1.56
N ILE A 32 -20.86 -3.83 -2.77
CA ILE A 32 -22.00 -4.54 -3.34
C ILE A 32 -22.33 -5.81 -2.55
N TYR A 33 -21.32 -6.59 -2.18
CA TYR A 33 -21.53 -7.92 -1.59
C TYR A 33 -21.70 -7.90 -0.07
N HIS A 34 -21.03 -6.99 0.64
CA HIS A 34 -21.00 -6.94 2.11
C HIS A 34 -21.68 -5.69 2.68
N GLY A 35 -22.12 -4.76 1.82
CA GLY A 35 -22.82 -3.55 2.22
C GLY A 35 -21.88 -2.43 2.67
N PRO A 36 -22.38 -1.42 3.40
CA PRO A 36 -21.59 -0.26 3.78
C PRO A 36 -20.45 -0.59 4.75
N PRO A 37 -19.33 0.15 4.69
CA PRO A 37 -18.20 -0.07 5.58
C PRO A 37 -18.55 0.25 7.04
N THR A 38 -17.94 -0.49 7.97
CA THR A 38 -18.00 -0.22 9.40
C THR A 38 -17.21 1.05 9.74
N VAL A 39 -17.52 1.70 10.87
CA VAL A 39 -16.73 2.83 11.37
C VAL A 39 -15.26 2.43 11.55
N TYR A 40 -15.01 1.19 11.99
CA TYR A 40 -13.67 0.63 12.10
C TYR A 40 -12.94 0.58 10.76
N SER A 41 -13.61 0.08 9.71
CA SER A 41 -13.09 0.07 8.35
C SER A 41 -12.76 1.48 7.84
N ILE A 42 -13.62 2.46 8.11
CA ILE A 42 -13.38 3.86 7.73
C ILE A 42 -12.12 4.41 8.42
N VAL A 43 -11.95 4.15 9.72
CA VAL A 43 -10.75 4.59 10.47
C VAL A 43 -9.48 3.96 9.89
N LEU A 44 -9.51 2.67 9.55
CA LEU A 44 -8.39 2.01 8.88
C LEU A 44 -8.09 2.64 7.52
N TRP A 45 -9.09 3.06 6.76
CA TRP A 45 -8.88 3.70 5.47
C TRP A 45 -8.23 5.08 5.58
N ILE A 46 -8.54 5.85 6.62
CA ILE A 46 -7.86 7.13 6.90
C ILE A 46 -6.35 6.92 7.10
N VAL A 47 -5.94 5.76 7.62
CA VAL A 47 -4.53 5.41 7.77
C VAL A 47 -3.95 4.86 6.46
N VAL A 48 -4.69 3.98 5.79
CA VAL A 48 -4.15 3.23 4.64
C VAL A 48 -4.03 4.09 3.38
N VAL A 49 -4.94 5.03 3.14
CA VAL A 49 -4.93 5.88 1.94
C VAL A 49 -3.69 6.78 1.88
N PRO A 50 -3.29 7.49 2.95
CA PRO A 50 -2.02 8.22 2.98
C PRO A 50 -0.80 7.32 2.80
N MET A 51 -0.80 6.11 3.39
CA MET A 51 0.31 5.16 3.23
C MET A 51 0.43 4.70 1.77
N LEU A 52 -0.69 4.41 1.13
CA LEU A 52 -0.77 4.09 -0.28
C LEU A 52 -0.21 5.21 -1.16
N LEU A 53 -0.62 6.46 -0.91
CA LEU A 53 -0.05 7.61 -1.61
C LEU A 53 1.44 7.78 -1.34
N ALA A 54 1.91 7.50 -0.12
CA ALA A 54 3.33 7.53 0.19
C ALA A 54 4.14 6.51 -0.64
N THR A 55 3.55 5.37 -1.01
CA THR A 55 4.24 4.41 -1.88
C THR A 55 4.45 4.89 -3.30
N THR A 56 3.70 5.88 -3.79
CA THR A 56 3.88 6.37 -5.15
C THR A 56 4.96 7.44 -5.26
N VAL A 57 5.52 7.86 -4.12
CA VAL A 57 6.61 8.84 -4.00
C VAL A 57 7.96 8.11 -4.04
N ASP A 58 8.76 8.38 -5.06
CA ASP A 58 10.07 7.73 -5.27
C ASP A 58 10.99 7.90 -4.03
N GLY A 59 11.00 9.09 -3.41
CA GLY A 59 11.83 9.34 -2.21
C GLY A 59 11.47 8.50 -0.99
N VAL A 60 10.27 7.92 -0.96
CA VAL A 60 9.83 6.99 0.09
C VAL A 60 10.19 5.55 -0.28
N GLN A 61 10.05 5.18 -1.56
CA GLN A 61 10.45 3.86 -2.06
C GLN A 61 11.97 3.65 -2.02
N ASP A 62 12.76 4.70 -2.24
CA ASP A 62 14.22 4.62 -2.26
C ASP A 62 14.83 4.64 -0.84
N HIS A 63 14.03 4.94 0.19
CA HIS A 63 14.54 5.07 1.54
C HIS A 63 14.61 3.71 2.26
N PRO A 64 15.78 3.27 2.74
CA PRO A 64 16.03 1.91 3.24
C PRO A 64 15.27 1.55 4.53
N LEU A 65 14.67 2.55 5.19
CA LEU A 65 13.82 2.40 6.38
C LEU A 65 12.34 2.63 6.09
N TYR A 66 11.97 3.54 5.18
CA TYR A 66 10.56 3.85 4.95
C TYR A 66 9.87 2.80 4.11
N GLN A 67 10.59 2.25 3.13
CA GLN A 67 10.09 1.17 2.29
C GLN A 67 9.66 -0.08 3.09
N PRO A 68 10.50 -0.68 3.97
CA PRO A 68 10.07 -1.83 4.78
C PRO A 68 8.98 -1.46 5.80
N LEU A 69 9.01 -0.24 6.36
CA LEU A 69 8.00 0.22 7.31
C LEU A 69 6.62 0.35 6.64
N LEU A 70 6.57 0.84 5.40
CA LEU A 70 5.33 0.92 4.62
C LEU A 70 4.76 -0.45 4.32
N TYR A 71 5.59 -1.38 3.85
CA TYR A 71 5.13 -2.72 3.57
C TYR A 71 4.69 -3.47 4.84
N ALA A 72 5.41 -3.30 5.95
CA ALA A 72 4.97 -3.81 7.25
C ALA A 72 3.64 -3.19 7.69
N GLY A 73 3.46 -1.89 7.45
CA GLY A 73 2.21 -1.18 7.70
C GLY A 73 1.04 -1.73 6.88
N PHE A 74 1.24 -2.08 5.62
CA PHE A 74 0.19 -2.74 4.81
C PHE A 74 -0.17 -4.12 5.35
N VAL A 75 0.81 -4.91 5.77
CA VAL A 75 0.51 -6.20 6.42
C VAL A 75 -0.30 -5.98 7.69
N LEU A 76 0.08 -5.00 8.53
CA LEU A 76 -0.59 -4.72 9.78
C LEU A 76 -2.02 -4.23 9.56
N VAL A 77 -2.23 -3.24 8.68
CA VAL A 77 -3.57 -2.74 8.34
C VAL A 77 -4.42 -3.84 7.70
N GLY A 78 -3.87 -4.62 6.77
CA GLY A 78 -4.59 -5.71 6.15
C GLY A 78 -4.99 -6.80 7.16
N THR A 79 -4.12 -7.10 8.14
CA THR A 79 -4.44 -8.04 9.22
C THR A 79 -5.53 -7.48 10.14
N LEU A 80 -5.46 -6.20 10.50
CA LEU A 80 -6.50 -5.53 11.29
C LEU A 80 -7.85 -5.53 10.57
N GLN A 81 -7.84 -5.22 9.27
CA GLN A 81 -9.01 -5.28 8.41
C GLN A 81 -9.60 -6.71 8.35
N TYR A 82 -8.73 -7.73 8.25
CA TYR A 82 -9.15 -9.13 8.26
C TYR A 82 -9.83 -9.53 9.59
N LEU A 83 -9.31 -9.03 10.70
CA LEU A 83 -9.86 -9.30 12.04
C LEU A 83 -11.21 -8.62 12.29
N ASP A 84 -11.55 -7.55 11.57
CA ASP A 84 -12.89 -6.94 11.60
C ASP A 84 -13.97 -7.90 11.09
N GLY A 85 -13.58 -8.95 10.34
CA GLY A 85 -14.50 -9.96 9.81
C GLY A 85 -15.35 -9.47 8.63
N HIS A 86 -15.04 -8.30 8.08
CA HIS A 86 -15.67 -7.73 6.90
C HIS A 86 -14.59 -7.18 5.95
N TRP A 87 -14.91 -7.06 4.64
CA TRP A 87 -14.01 -6.48 3.63
C TRP A 87 -12.71 -7.29 3.39
N PHE A 88 -12.85 -8.62 3.24
CA PHE A 88 -11.74 -9.57 3.12
C PHE A 88 -10.89 -9.41 1.86
N LEU A 89 -11.46 -8.99 0.73
CA LEU A 89 -10.72 -8.76 -0.51
C LEU A 89 -9.70 -7.65 -0.34
N LEU A 90 -10.11 -6.55 0.28
CA LEU A 90 -9.24 -5.41 0.55
C LEU A 90 -8.14 -5.81 1.54
N ALA A 91 -8.51 -6.51 2.61
CA ALA A 91 -7.58 -7.05 3.59
C ALA A 91 -6.51 -7.95 2.95
N GLY A 92 -6.94 -8.90 2.13
CA GLY A 92 -6.06 -9.82 1.41
C GLY A 92 -5.13 -9.10 0.45
N LEU A 93 -5.63 -8.11 -0.30
CA LEU A 93 -4.82 -7.28 -1.20
C LEU A 93 -3.69 -6.58 -0.43
N PHE A 94 -4.00 -5.94 0.70
CA PHE A 94 -3.01 -5.25 1.53
C PHE A 94 -1.96 -6.20 2.10
N ILE A 95 -2.38 -7.36 2.62
CA ILE A 95 -1.45 -8.37 3.14
C ILE A 95 -0.52 -8.86 2.03
N ILE A 96 -1.06 -9.23 0.86
CA ILE A 96 -0.26 -9.73 -0.27
C ILE A 96 0.74 -8.66 -0.73
N CYS A 97 0.29 -7.42 -0.92
CA CYS A 97 1.17 -6.31 -1.30
C CYS A 97 2.27 -6.06 -0.26
N GLY A 98 1.94 -6.07 1.03
CA GLY A 98 2.90 -5.89 2.11
C GLY A 98 3.92 -7.02 2.18
N VAL A 99 3.49 -8.28 2.07
CA VAL A 99 4.37 -9.45 2.10
C VAL A 99 5.29 -9.47 0.88
N LEU A 100 4.76 -9.28 -0.33
CA LEU A 100 5.58 -9.25 -1.55
C LEU A 100 6.59 -8.10 -1.54
N GLY A 101 6.18 -6.93 -1.03
CA GLY A 101 7.06 -5.78 -0.85
C GLY A 101 8.17 -6.03 0.17
N LEU A 102 7.86 -6.65 1.32
CA LEU A 102 8.90 -7.03 2.29
C LEU A 102 9.87 -8.06 1.71
N LEU A 103 9.36 -9.08 1.01
CA LEU A 103 10.19 -10.10 0.38
C LEU A 103 11.15 -9.51 -0.67
N SER A 104 10.70 -8.53 -1.46
CA SER A 104 11.57 -7.87 -2.44
C SER A 104 12.68 -7.07 -1.73
N VAL A 105 12.36 -6.34 -0.65
CA VAL A 105 13.34 -5.61 0.16
C VAL A 105 14.37 -6.56 0.78
N PHE A 106 13.92 -7.68 1.36
CA PHE A 106 14.83 -8.67 1.94
C PHE A 106 15.73 -9.30 0.89
N ARG A 107 15.19 -9.62 -0.29
CA ARG A 107 15.97 -10.16 -1.41
C ARG A 107 17.04 -9.18 -1.88
N GLN A 108 16.70 -7.89 -1.99
CA GLN A 108 17.64 -6.84 -2.40
C GLN A 108 18.75 -6.60 -1.36
N LYS A 109 18.42 -6.63 -0.06
CA LYS A 109 19.44 -6.57 1.00
C LYS A 109 20.34 -7.80 0.99
N ARG A 110 19.79 -9.00 0.73
CA ARG A 110 20.56 -10.24 0.67
C ARG A 110 21.54 -10.27 -0.51
N SER A 111 21.17 -9.72 -1.67
CA SER A 111 22.11 -9.61 -2.81
C SER A 111 23.26 -8.64 -2.56
N LEU A 112 23.05 -7.59 -1.75
CA LEU A 112 24.10 -6.64 -1.38
C LEU A 112 25.12 -7.24 -0.38
N PHE A 113 24.68 -8.16 0.49
CA PHE A 113 25.56 -8.84 1.45
C PHE A 113 26.20 -10.13 0.92
N GLY A 114 25.73 -10.67 -0.21
CA GLY A 114 26.21 -11.93 -0.79
C GLY A 114 27.37 -11.80 -1.78
N SER A 115 27.86 -10.59 -2.07
CA SER A 115 28.98 -10.34 -3.01
C SER A 115 30.31 -9.97 -2.32
N GLY A 116 30.50 -10.43 -1.07
CA GLY A 116 31.74 -10.23 -0.30
C GLY A 116 32.61 -11.48 -0.34
#